data_AF-A0A7D9HSN6-F1
#
_entry.id   AF-A0A7D9HSN6-F1
#
_cell.length_a   1.000
_cell.length_b   1.000
_cell.length_c   1.000
_cell.angle_alpha   90.00
_cell.angle_beta   90.00
_cell.angle_gamma   90.00
#
_symmetry.space_group_name_H-M   'P 1'
#
loop_
_entity.id
_entity.type
_entity.pdbx_description
1 polymer ?
#
loop_
_entity_poly.entity_id
_entity_poly.type
_entity_poly.pdbx_seq_one_letter_code
_entity_poly.pdbx_strand_id
1 'polypeptide(L)'
;IILADLFSGLDPELQSFIHFGDKLDSFNTMYMLVRIGDYVMAHQASGIHVSFLSHQLAQSLILVKRLFDKFIIALGKQVEETKVPKKSRCGILPFVSKFESFAETAELIFKNSDRRNDLDKSYRYLVGVVFKNIERAAVENQKTPADVIQFENYHHLYGVLSRLKIASLDGERKQAKVQYTEHMNTYATYMFGRPMEKLNTFFDGIEEKLSSGVKAEEIGYQLAFSKQELRKAIKEYPEKEIKKGLEHLYKKVEKHLSEEENLLQVVWRSMQEKFIQQYKYFDELINRCYPGSMITLDFSIDSLLTFFSDIAQSH
;
A
#
# COMPACT_ATOMS: atom_id res chain seq x y z
N ILE A 1 -26.57 -50.01 11.27
CA ILE A 1 -26.34 -51.29 10.55
C ILE A 1 -27.28 -51.36 9.36
N ILE A 2 -28.61 -51.53 9.53
CA ILE A 2 -29.59 -51.61 8.40
C ILE A 2 -29.47 -50.47 7.36
N LEU A 3 -29.43 -49.20 7.78
CA LEU A 3 -29.30 -48.08 6.82
C LEU A 3 -27.91 -47.98 6.17
N ALA A 4 -26.85 -48.36 6.89
CA ALA A 4 -25.50 -48.33 6.33
C ALA A 4 -25.32 -49.40 5.26
N ASP A 5 -25.95 -50.56 5.44
CA ASP A 5 -25.92 -51.65 4.47
C ASP A 5 -26.78 -51.31 3.23
N LEU A 6 -27.97 -50.74 3.44
CA LEU A 6 -28.87 -50.29 2.37
C LEU A 6 -28.29 -49.15 1.53
N PHE A 7 -27.53 -48.24 2.13
CA PHE A 7 -26.94 -47.07 1.48
C PHE A 7 -25.40 -47.12 1.43
N SER A 8 -24.83 -48.32 1.32
CA SER A 8 -23.37 -48.52 1.31
C SER A 8 -22.64 -47.78 0.18
N GLY A 9 -23.32 -47.45 -0.92
CA GLY A 9 -22.77 -46.64 -2.01
C GLY A 9 -22.79 -45.12 -1.79
N LEU A 10 -23.49 -44.62 -0.76
CA LEU A 10 -23.68 -43.18 -0.57
C LEU A 10 -22.37 -42.45 -0.23
N ASP A 11 -21.56 -42.99 0.68
CA ASP A 11 -20.26 -42.39 1.04
C ASP A 11 -19.31 -42.27 -0.17
N PRO A 12 -19.02 -43.35 -0.93
CA PRO A 12 -18.11 -43.25 -2.06
C PRO A 12 -18.63 -42.31 -3.17
N GLU A 13 -19.94 -42.27 -3.41
CA GLU A 13 -20.53 -41.33 -4.38
C GLU A 13 -20.42 -39.87 -3.91
N LEU A 14 -20.70 -39.58 -2.63
CA LEU A 14 -20.53 -38.23 -2.06
C LEU A 14 -19.07 -37.77 -2.13
N GLN A 15 -18.13 -38.63 -1.78
CA GLN A 15 -16.70 -38.29 -1.90
C GLN A 15 -16.29 -38.04 -3.35
N SER A 16 -16.78 -38.87 -4.29
CA SER A 16 -16.53 -38.68 -5.72
C SER A 16 -17.09 -37.35 -6.23
N PHE A 17 -18.29 -36.99 -5.80
CA PHE A 17 -18.93 -35.72 -6.15
C PHE A 17 -18.17 -34.50 -5.59
N ILE A 18 -17.73 -34.56 -4.33
CA ILE A 18 -16.91 -33.51 -3.72
C ILE A 18 -15.58 -33.31 -4.49
N HIS A 19 -14.90 -34.41 -4.82
CA HIS A 19 -13.67 -34.35 -5.60
C HIS A 19 -13.91 -33.86 -7.04
N PHE A 20 -15.04 -34.21 -7.64
CA PHE A 20 -15.42 -33.69 -8.95
C PHE A 20 -15.62 -32.16 -8.89
N GLY A 21 -16.32 -31.66 -7.88
CA GLY A 21 -16.52 -30.23 -7.65
C GLY A 21 -15.20 -29.46 -7.48
N ASP A 22 -14.29 -29.96 -6.63
CA ASP A 22 -12.96 -29.36 -6.45
C ASP A 22 -12.12 -29.35 -7.74
N LYS A 23 -12.17 -30.43 -8.52
CA LYS A 23 -11.45 -30.50 -9.81
C LYS A 23 -11.99 -29.54 -10.86
N LEU A 24 -13.30 -29.28 -10.84
CA LEU A 24 -13.93 -28.34 -11.77
C LEU A 24 -13.51 -26.91 -11.47
N ASP A 25 -13.56 -26.53 -10.18
CA ASP A 25 -13.07 -25.26 -9.67
C ASP A 25 -12.85 -25.39 -8.15
N SER A 26 -11.63 -25.13 -7.68
CA SER A 26 -11.31 -25.21 -6.26
C SER A 26 -12.07 -24.18 -5.41
N PHE A 27 -12.63 -23.12 -5.99
CA PHE A 27 -13.58 -22.24 -5.29
C PHE A 27 -14.82 -23.00 -4.79
N ASN A 28 -15.21 -24.11 -5.44
CA ASN A 28 -16.31 -24.95 -4.99
C ASN A 28 -16.09 -25.51 -3.59
N THR A 29 -14.83 -25.67 -3.14
CA THR A 29 -14.53 -26.10 -1.77
C THR A 29 -15.05 -25.12 -0.71
N MET A 30 -15.07 -23.81 -1.00
CA MET A 30 -15.64 -22.80 -0.11
C MET A 30 -17.17 -22.91 -0.01
N TYR A 31 -17.84 -23.04 -1.15
CA TYR A 31 -19.29 -23.23 -1.19
C TYR A 31 -19.71 -24.50 -0.46
N MET A 32 -19.01 -25.61 -0.71
CA MET A 32 -19.27 -26.88 -0.03
C MET A 32 -19.00 -26.77 1.48
N LEU A 33 -17.94 -26.05 1.89
CA LEU A 33 -17.59 -25.89 3.31
C LEU A 33 -18.69 -25.16 4.07
N VAL A 34 -19.21 -24.07 3.51
CA VAL A 34 -20.31 -23.29 4.08
C VAL A 34 -21.60 -24.13 4.08
N ARG A 35 -22.02 -24.65 2.93
CA ARG A 35 -23.33 -25.31 2.80
C ARG A 35 -23.44 -26.61 3.60
N ILE A 36 -22.41 -27.45 3.59
CA ILE A 36 -22.40 -28.68 4.39
C ILE A 36 -22.17 -28.34 5.86
N GLY A 37 -21.34 -27.34 6.15
CA GLY A 37 -21.08 -26.85 7.51
C GLY A 37 -22.36 -26.37 8.20
N ASP A 38 -23.10 -25.46 7.57
CA ASP A 38 -24.34 -24.90 8.10
C ASP A 38 -25.38 -26.01 8.34
N TYR A 39 -25.50 -26.98 7.42
CA TYR A 39 -26.41 -28.12 7.59
C TYR A 39 -26.05 -28.96 8.81
N VAL A 40 -24.78 -29.35 8.94
CA VAL A 40 -24.30 -30.19 10.05
C VAL A 40 -24.47 -29.46 11.38
N MET A 41 -24.17 -28.17 11.45
CA MET A 41 -24.30 -27.37 12.68
C MET A 41 -25.76 -27.16 13.08
N ALA A 42 -26.66 -26.84 12.13
CA ALA A 42 -28.09 -26.68 12.42
C ALA A 42 -28.72 -27.97 12.96
N HIS A 43 -28.33 -29.13 12.42
CA HIS A 43 -28.83 -30.42 12.92
C HIS A 43 -28.30 -30.76 14.31
N GLN A 44 -27.03 -30.47 14.60
CA GLN A 44 -26.46 -30.65 15.94
C GLN A 44 -27.14 -29.75 16.98
N ALA A 45 -27.49 -28.52 16.63
CA ALA A 45 -28.17 -27.58 17.53
C ALA A 45 -29.63 -27.98 17.82
N SER A 46 -30.28 -28.73 16.93
CA SER A 46 -31.70 -29.12 17.06
C SER A 46 -32.01 -30.15 18.15
N GLY A 47 -30.98 -30.80 18.73
CA GLY A 47 -31.15 -31.84 19.76
C GLY A 47 -31.80 -33.14 19.27
N ILE A 48 -32.07 -33.26 17.96
CA ILE A 48 -32.59 -34.48 17.32
C ILE A 48 -31.46 -35.52 17.25
N HIS A 49 -31.80 -36.81 17.37
CA HIS A 49 -30.84 -37.90 17.12
C HIS A 49 -30.13 -37.72 15.77
N VAL A 50 -28.80 -37.84 15.77
CA VAL A 50 -27.97 -37.72 14.56
C VAL A 50 -28.46 -38.73 13.51
N SER A 51 -29.07 -38.22 12.43
CA SER A 51 -29.52 -39.07 11.33
C SER A 51 -28.33 -39.68 10.58
N PHE A 52 -28.54 -40.82 9.92
CA PHE A 52 -27.53 -41.44 9.07
C PHE A 52 -26.94 -40.44 8.05
N LEU A 53 -27.80 -39.63 7.41
CA LEU A 53 -27.38 -38.58 6.49
C LEU A 53 -26.56 -37.48 7.18
N SER A 54 -26.95 -37.05 8.38
CA SER A 54 -26.19 -36.07 9.15
C SER A 54 -24.80 -36.57 9.52
N HIS A 55 -24.67 -37.87 9.86
CA HIS A 55 -23.36 -38.48 10.12
C HIS A 55 -22.51 -38.51 8.84
N GLN A 56 -23.12 -38.91 7.72
CA GLN A 56 -22.44 -38.97 6.44
C GLN A 56 -21.95 -37.60 5.96
N LEU A 57 -22.79 -36.56 6.07
CA LEU A 57 -22.42 -35.19 5.73
C LEU A 57 -21.35 -34.62 6.67
N ALA A 58 -21.32 -35.02 7.94
CA ALA A 58 -20.24 -34.63 8.85
C ALA A 58 -18.89 -35.23 8.43
N GLN A 59 -18.86 -36.47 7.92
CA GLN A 59 -17.65 -37.06 7.35
C GLN A 59 -17.22 -36.35 6.06
N SER A 60 -18.19 -36.07 5.17
CA SER A 60 -17.96 -35.28 3.95
C SER A 60 -17.40 -33.89 4.26
N LEU A 61 -17.86 -33.24 5.33
CA LEU A 61 -17.35 -31.93 5.75
C LEU A 61 -15.85 -31.97 6.09
N ILE A 62 -15.36 -33.05 6.69
CA ILE A 62 -13.93 -33.23 6.98
C ILE A 62 -13.12 -33.28 5.67
N LEU A 63 -13.61 -34.01 4.66
CA LEU A 63 -12.98 -34.07 3.34
C LEU A 63 -12.97 -32.69 2.68
N VAL A 64 -14.11 -32.01 2.66
CA VAL A 64 -14.23 -30.65 2.09
C VAL A 64 -13.29 -29.68 2.77
N LYS A 65 -13.16 -29.73 4.10
CA LYS A 65 -12.23 -28.88 4.83
C LYS A 65 -10.77 -29.13 4.44
N ARG A 66 -10.37 -30.40 4.26
CA ARG A 66 -9.01 -30.73 3.77
C ARG A 66 -8.75 -30.21 2.36
N LEU A 67 -9.75 -30.28 1.48
CA LEU A 67 -9.65 -29.73 0.12
C LEU A 67 -9.57 -28.21 0.13
N PHE A 68 -10.37 -27.54 0.95
CA PHE A 68 -10.28 -26.09 1.17
C PHE A 68 -8.88 -25.69 1.66
N ASP A 69 -8.32 -26.40 2.66
CA ASP A 69 -6.97 -26.09 3.15
C ASP A 69 -5.91 -26.28 2.06
N LYS A 70 -6.04 -27.34 1.26
CA LYS A 70 -5.16 -27.58 0.10
C LYS A 70 -5.28 -26.47 -0.94
N PHE A 71 -6.50 -25.99 -1.21
CA PHE A 71 -6.75 -24.87 -2.11
C PHE A 71 -6.08 -23.58 -1.62
N ILE A 72 -6.22 -23.24 -0.33
CA ILE A 72 -5.59 -22.05 0.27
C ILE A 72 -4.07 -22.12 0.19
N ILE A 73 -3.47 -23.29 0.48
CA ILE A 73 -2.02 -23.50 0.33
C ILE A 73 -1.59 -23.33 -1.14
N ALA A 74 -2.40 -23.84 -2.09
CA ALA A 74 -2.11 -23.69 -3.51
C ALA A 74 -2.16 -22.21 -3.95
N LEU A 75 -3.11 -21.41 -3.44
CA LEU A 75 -3.14 -19.97 -3.69
C LEU A 75 -1.88 -19.28 -3.15
N GLY A 76 -1.48 -19.56 -1.92
CA GLY A 76 -0.24 -19.02 -1.33
C GLY A 76 0.99 -19.36 -2.18
N LYS A 77 1.12 -20.61 -2.60
CA LYS A 77 2.20 -21.06 -3.49
C LYS A 77 2.18 -20.34 -4.84
N GLN A 78 1.01 -20.11 -5.44
CA GLN A 78 0.90 -19.33 -6.68
C GLN A 78 1.39 -17.89 -6.51
N VAL A 79 1.14 -17.25 -5.36
CA VAL A 79 1.69 -15.93 -5.06
C VAL A 79 3.22 -15.98 -5.03
N GLU A 80 3.80 -16.96 -4.33
CA GLU A 80 5.26 -17.14 -4.23
C GLU A 80 5.93 -17.45 -5.58
N GLU A 81 5.27 -18.20 -6.45
CA GLU A 81 5.78 -18.59 -7.77
C GLU A 81 5.51 -17.54 -8.85
N THR A 82 4.70 -16.51 -8.56
CA THR A 82 4.38 -15.46 -9.53
C THR A 82 5.65 -14.71 -9.95
N LYS A 83 5.95 -14.76 -11.25
CA LYS A 83 7.07 -14.03 -11.84
C LYS A 83 6.67 -12.59 -12.10
N VAL A 84 7.20 -11.68 -11.30
CA VAL A 84 7.08 -10.24 -11.54
C VAL A 84 8.10 -9.81 -12.60
N PRO A 85 7.72 -8.99 -13.60
CA PRO A 85 8.67 -8.48 -14.58
C PRO A 85 9.82 -7.71 -13.91
N LYS A 86 11.06 -8.18 -14.08
CA LYS A 86 12.23 -7.57 -13.41
C LYS A 86 12.80 -6.35 -14.13
N LYS A 87 12.54 -6.25 -15.45
CA LYS A 87 13.16 -5.26 -16.35
C LYS A 87 12.18 -4.28 -16.98
N SER A 88 10.88 -4.43 -16.71
CA SER A 88 9.85 -3.53 -17.19
C SER A 88 9.17 -2.83 -16.02
N ARG A 89 8.49 -1.72 -16.33
CA ARG A 89 7.61 -1.08 -15.35
C ARG A 89 6.53 -2.07 -14.90
N CYS A 90 6.10 -1.92 -13.66
CA CYS A 90 4.99 -2.64 -13.06
C CYS A 90 4.19 -1.68 -12.17
N GLY A 91 2.86 -1.79 -12.22
CA GLY A 91 1.94 -1.15 -11.29
C GLY A 91 1.48 -2.16 -10.24
N ILE A 92 0.18 -2.43 -10.20
CA ILE A 92 -0.38 -3.40 -9.26
C ILE A 92 0.05 -4.81 -9.65
N LEU A 93 0.60 -5.52 -8.66
CA LEU A 93 1.15 -6.85 -8.86
C LEU A 93 0.00 -7.85 -9.08
N PRO A 94 0.11 -8.78 -10.05
CA PRO A 94 -1.00 -9.68 -10.38
C PRO A 94 -1.53 -10.49 -9.20
N PHE A 95 -0.67 -10.84 -8.25
CA PHE A 95 -1.07 -11.58 -7.06
C PHE A 95 -1.83 -10.73 -6.03
N VAL A 96 -1.67 -9.40 -6.05
CA VAL A 96 -2.45 -8.46 -5.23
C VAL A 96 -3.88 -8.37 -5.76
N SER A 97 -4.07 -8.18 -7.08
CA SER A 97 -5.40 -8.18 -7.70
C SER A 97 -6.10 -9.55 -7.59
N LYS A 98 -5.36 -10.66 -7.68
CA LYS A 98 -5.91 -12.00 -7.42
C LYS A 98 -6.36 -12.17 -5.98
N PHE A 99 -5.63 -11.62 -5.01
CA PHE A 99 -6.06 -11.62 -3.62
C PHE A 99 -7.37 -10.85 -3.44
N GLU A 100 -7.52 -9.68 -4.08
CA GLU A 100 -8.79 -8.94 -4.09
C GLU A 100 -9.93 -9.81 -4.62
N SER A 101 -9.77 -10.39 -5.81
CA SER A 101 -10.81 -11.23 -6.44
C SER A 101 -11.21 -12.42 -5.56
N PHE A 102 -10.23 -13.05 -4.92
CA PHE A 102 -10.47 -14.11 -3.94
C PHE A 102 -11.26 -13.60 -2.73
N ALA A 103 -10.84 -12.49 -2.14
CA ALA A 103 -11.47 -11.93 -0.95
C ALA A 103 -12.91 -11.50 -1.21
N GLU A 104 -13.20 -10.88 -2.36
CA GLU A 104 -14.56 -10.53 -2.76
C GLU A 104 -15.49 -11.74 -2.83
N THR A 105 -15.00 -12.81 -3.46
CA THR A 105 -15.75 -14.05 -3.62
C THR A 105 -15.93 -14.74 -2.27
N ALA A 106 -14.88 -14.80 -1.45
CA ALA A 106 -14.92 -15.42 -0.13
C ALA A 106 -15.85 -14.67 0.82
N GLU A 107 -15.83 -13.33 0.84
CA GLU A 107 -16.75 -12.53 1.67
C GLU A 107 -18.22 -12.73 1.25
N LEU A 108 -18.49 -12.93 -0.04
CA LEU A 108 -19.83 -13.27 -0.51
C LEU A 108 -20.28 -14.66 -0.02
N ILE A 109 -19.41 -15.68 -0.15
CA ILE A 109 -19.73 -17.07 0.19
C ILE A 109 -19.90 -17.27 1.70
N PHE A 110 -19.01 -16.69 2.51
CA PHE A 110 -18.99 -16.86 3.96
C PHE A 110 -19.86 -15.85 4.70
N LYS A 111 -20.65 -15.04 3.97
CA LYS A 111 -21.55 -14.07 4.58
C LYS A 111 -22.50 -14.77 5.56
N ASN A 112 -22.42 -14.39 6.84
CA ASN A 112 -23.20 -14.98 7.93
C ASN A 112 -22.99 -16.49 8.15
N SER A 113 -21.90 -17.08 7.64
CA SER A 113 -21.62 -18.50 7.88
C SER A 113 -20.92 -18.70 9.23
N ASP A 114 -21.31 -19.74 9.95
CA ASP A 114 -20.63 -20.19 11.18
C ASP A 114 -19.21 -20.73 10.91
N ARG A 115 -18.86 -20.95 9.63
CA ARG A 115 -17.51 -21.34 9.19
C ARG A 115 -16.55 -20.17 9.00
N ARG A 116 -16.92 -18.95 9.40
CA ARG A 116 -16.10 -17.73 9.26
C ARG A 116 -14.68 -17.88 9.82
N ASN A 117 -14.54 -18.58 10.95
CA ASN A 117 -13.25 -18.81 11.59
C ASN A 117 -12.25 -19.59 10.72
N ASP A 118 -12.73 -20.43 9.79
CA ASP A 118 -11.86 -21.12 8.83
C ASP A 118 -11.29 -20.14 7.81
N LEU A 119 -12.15 -19.25 7.28
CA LEU A 119 -11.74 -18.21 6.34
C LEU A 119 -10.78 -17.20 6.98
N ASP A 120 -11.04 -16.77 8.22
CA ASP A 120 -10.19 -15.82 8.94
C ASP A 120 -8.77 -16.34 9.19
N LYS A 121 -8.59 -17.66 9.32
CA LYS A 121 -7.24 -18.29 9.38
C LYS A 121 -6.57 -18.26 8.01
N SER A 122 -7.30 -18.61 6.97
CA SER A 122 -6.82 -18.59 5.59
C SER A 122 -6.40 -17.20 5.15
N TYR A 123 -7.15 -16.17 5.51
CA TYR A 123 -6.81 -14.77 5.24
C TYR A 123 -5.48 -14.36 5.84
N ARG A 124 -5.25 -14.63 7.13
CA ARG A 124 -3.98 -14.30 7.80
C ARG A 124 -2.79 -14.93 7.11
N TYR A 125 -2.93 -16.18 6.66
CA TYR A 125 -1.89 -16.83 5.86
C TYR A 125 -1.69 -16.13 4.51
N LEU A 126 -2.76 -15.95 3.73
CA LEU A 126 -2.67 -15.39 2.37
C LEU A 126 -2.15 -13.96 2.35
N VAL A 127 -2.63 -13.10 3.26
CA VAL A 127 -2.15 -11.71 3.36
C VAL A 127 -0.68 -11.66 3.75
N GLY A 128 -0.23 -12.51 4.67
CA GLY A 128 1.18 -12.61 5.02
C GLY A 128 2.06 -13.00 3.82
N VAL A 129 1.59 -13.95 2.99
CA VAL A 129 2.28 -14.32 1.76
C VAL A 129 2.29 -13.16 0.75
N VAL A 130 1.17 -12.44 0.58
CA VAL A 130 1.06 -11.27 -0.31
C VAL A 130 2.05 -10.18 0.11
N PHE A 131 2.07 -9.78 1.38
CA PHE A 131 2.98 -8.74 1.90
C PHE A 131 4.45 -9.09 1.62
N LYS A 132 4.87 -10.30 2.01
CA LYS A 132 6.23 -10.79 1.77
C LYS A 132 6.61 -10.74 0.28
N ASN A 133 5.65 -11.05 -0.61
CA ASN A 133 5.90 -11.04 -2.05
C ASN A 133 5.89 -9.63 -2.67
N ILE A 134 5.17 -8.67 -2.09
CA ILE A 134 5.31 -7.24 -2.45
C ILE A 134 6.74 -6.78 -2.16
N GLU A 135 7.25 -7.05 -0.94
CA GLU A 135 8.61 -6.70 -0.53
C GLU A 135 9.66 -7.34 -1.44
N ARG A 136 9.50 -8.63 -1.75
CA ARG A 136 10.37 -9.34 -2.71
C ARG A 136 10.35 -8.68 -4.08
N ALA A 137 9.17 -8.36 -4.61
CA ALA A 137 9.01 -7.74 -5.92
C ALA A 137 9.68 -6.35 -5.98
N ALA A 138 9.59 -5.58 -4.89
CA ALA A 138 10.20 -4.27 -4.77
C ALA A 138 11.73 -4.33 -4.84
N VAL A 139 12.35 -5.36 -4.26
CA VAL A 139 13.81 -5.58 -4.31
C VAL A 139 14.28 -6.13 -5.67
N GLU A 140 13.48 -7.00 -6.29
CA GLU A 140 13.88 -7.69 -7.52
C GLU A 140 13.68 -6.86 -8.81
N ASN A 141 12.82 -5.85 -8.79
CA ASN A 141 12.57 -5.01 -9.96
C ASN A 141 13.65 -3.92 -10.12
N GLN A 142 14.22 -3.82 -11.31
CA GLN A 142 15.31 -2.89 -11.64
C GLN A 142 14.81 -1.61 -12.32
N LYS A 143 13.55 -1.57 -12.76
CA LYS A 143 13.00 -0.52 -13.60
C LYS A 143 12.04 0.41 -12.86
N THR A 144 11.15 -0.14 -12.03
CA THR A 144 10.28 0.64 -11.15
C THR A 144 11.00 0.85 -9.81
N PRO A 145 11.02 2.08 -9.25
CA PRO A 145 11.57 2.29 -7.92
C PRO A 145 10.90 1.41 -6.86
N ALA A 146 11.69 0.84 -5.94
CA ALA A 146 11.20 -0.07 -4.91
C ALA A 146 10.06 0.54 -4.08
N ASP A 147 10.21 1.80 -3.64
CA ASP A 147 9.16 2.49 -2.89
C ASP A 147 7.86 2.65 -3.68
N VAL A 148 7.93 2.86 -5.00
CA VAL A 148 6.73 2.96 -5.87
C VAL A 148 5.98 1.64 -5.91
N ILE A 149 6.69 0.51 -6.08
CA ILE A 149 6.07 -0.81 -6.03
C ILE A 149 5.37 -1.00 -4.68
N GLN A 150 6.03 -0.64 -3.58
CA GLN A 150 5.48 -0.83 -2.25
C GLN A 150 4.25 0.06 -2.01
N PHE A 151 4.36 1.38 -2.20
CA PHE A 151 3.25 2.27 -1.85
C PHE A 151 2.03 2.07 -2.76
N GLU A 152 2.21 1.77 -4.06
CA GLU A 152 1.05 1.53 -4.95
C GLU A 152 0.31 0.24 -4.53
N ASN A 153 1.04 -0.84 -4.26
CA ASN A 153 0.43 -2.12 -3.89
C ASN A 153 -0.16 -2.11 -2.47
N TYR A 154 0.48 -1.42 -1.52
CA TYR A 154 -0.07 -1.24 -0.18
C TYR A 154 -1.26 -0.28 -0.16
N HIS A 155 -1.29 0.75 -1.01
CA HIS A 155 -2.47 1.60 -1.19
C HIS A 155 -3.66 0.79 -1.68
N HIS A 156 -3.46 0.02 -2.75
CA HIS A 156 -4.49 -0.84 -3.31
C HIS A 156 -5.02 -1.83 -2.25
N LEU A 157 -4.11 -2.53 -1.55
CA LEU A 157 -4.48 -3.49 -0.52
C LEU A 157 -5.20 -2.84 0.67
N TYR A 158 -4.79 -1.63 1.08
CA TYR A 158 -5.52 -0.84 2.07
C TYR A 158 -6.94 -0.51 1.59
N GLY A 159 -7.11 -0.14 0.32
CA GLY A 159 -8.41 0.11 -0.30
C GLY A 159 -9.32 -1.13 -0.26
N VAL A 160 -8.81 -2.28 -0.70
CA VAL A 160 -9.51 -3.57 -0.67
C VAL A 160 -9.98 -3.92 0.74
N LEU A 161 -9.06 -3.90 1.72
CA LEU A 161 -9.38 -4.27 3.10
C LEU A 161 -10.33 -3.25 3.78
N SER A 162 -10.26 -1.99 3.40
CA SER A 162 -11.18 -0.94 3.88
C SER A 162 -12.58 -1.11 3.32
N ARG A 163 -12.69 -1.46 2.03
CA ARG A 163 -13.96 -1.70 1.33
C ARG A 163 -14.67 -2.96 1.84
N LEU A 164 -13.92 -4.07 1.95
CA LEU A 164 -14.46 -5.36 2.37
C LEU A 164 -14.71 -5.45 3.88
N LYS A 165 -14.05 -4.60 4.69
CA LYS A 165 -14.22 -4.55 6.16
C LYS A 165 -14.01 -5.91 6.84
N ILE A 166 -12.98 -6.64 6.42
CA ILE A 166 -12.64 -7.96 6.94
C ILE A 166 -12.07 -7.79 8.35
N ALA A 167 -12.88 -8.06 9.38
CA ALA A 167 -12.53 -7.81 10.78
C ALA A 167 -11.26 -8.55 11.23
N SER A 168 -11.03 -9.77 10.74
CA SER A 168 -9.83 -10.56 11.06
C SER A 168 -8.53 -10.00 10.47
N LEU A 169 -8.62 -9.04 9.55
CA LEU A 169 -7.50 -8.39 8.88
C LEU A 169 -7.36 -6.90 9.24
N ASP A 170 -7.98 -6.45 10.33
CA ASP A 170 -7.95 -5.04 10.73
C ASP A 170 -6.52 -4.57 11.10
N GLY A 171 -5.67 -5.48 11.60
CA GLY A 171 -4.26 -5.21 11.86
C GLY A 171 -3.48 -4.99 10.57
N GLU A 172 -3.62 -5.91 9.62
CA GLU A 172 -3.01 -5.88 8.30
C GLU A 172 -3.49 -4.68 7.48
N ARG A 173 -4.75 -4.29 7.60
CA ARG A 173 -5.27 -3.04 7.01
C ARG A 173 -4.52 -1.82 7.53
N LYS A 174 -4.32 -1.73 8.85
CA LYS A 174 -3.56 -0.62 9.44
C LYS A 174 -2.09 -0.66 9.01
N GLN A 175 -1.50 -1.84 8.96
CA GLN A 175 -0.12 -2.03 8.51
C GLN A 175 0.04 -1.60 7.04
N ALA A 176 -0.87 -1.99 6.14
CA ALA A 176 -0.87 -1.57 4.75
C ALA A 176 -0.92 -0.03 4.62
N LYS A 177 -1.75 0.64 5.43
CA LYS A 177 -1.80 2.11 5.45
C LYS A 177 -0.46 2.74 5.88
N VAL A 178 0.17 2.18 6.91
CA VAL A 178 1.48 2.64 7.41
C VAL A 178 2.53 2.48 6.32
N GLN A 179 2.66 1.27 5.75
CA GLN A 179 3.62 0.96 4.70
C GLN A 179 3.42 1.84 3.45
N TYR A 180 2.16 2.02 3.02
CA TYR A 180 1.81 2.97 1.96
C TYR A 180 2.35 4.37 2.25
N THR A 181 2.07 4.90 3.44
CA THR A 181 2.42 6.28 3.81
C THR A 181 3.94 6.45 3.94
N GLU A 182 4.64 5.50 4.57
CA GLU A 182 6.08 5.54 4.79
C GLU A 182 6.86 5.46 3.48
N HIS A 183 6.52 4.51 2.59
CA HIS A 183 7.19 4.38 1.30
C HIS A 183 6.87 5.56 0.36
N MET A 184 5.64 6.06 0.35
CA MET A 184 5.29 7.26 -0.40
C MET A 184 6.12 8.47 0.07
N ASN A 185 6.21 8.68 1.38
CA ASN A 185 6.99 9.79 1.95
C ASN A 185 8.48 9.64 1.67
N THR A 186 9.01 8.42 1.74
CA THR A 186 10.42 8.09 1.45
C THR A 186 10.74 8.38 -0.01
N TYR A 187 9.91 7.87 -0.92
CA TYR A 187 10.01 8.15 -2.35
C TYR A 187 9.94 9.64 -2.65
N ALA A 188 8.96 10.35 -2.05
CA ALA A 188 8.81 11.78 -2.23
C ALA A 188 10.06 12.52 -1.76
N THR A 189 10.62 12.20 -0.58
CA THR A 189 11.88 12.81 -0.10
C THR A 189 13.04 12.53 -1.06
N TYR A 190 13.21 11.28 -1.48
CA TYR A 190 14.30 10.88 -2.36
C TYR A 190 14.24 11.59 -3.72
N MET A 191 13.06 11.62 -4.33
CA MET A 191 12.86 12.22 -5.65
C MET A 191 12.98 13.74 -5.64
N PHE A 192 12.47 14.35 -4.58
CA PHE A 192 12.54 15.79 -4.36
C PHE A 192 13.99 16.23 -4.09
N GLY A 193 14.76 15.38 -3.42
CA GLY A 193 16.18 15.62 -3.14
C GLY A 193 16.37 16.85 -2.26
N ARG A 194 17.31 17.71 -2.65
CA ARG A 194 17.61 18.97 -1.95
C ARG A 194 17.39 20.16 -2.90
N PRO A 195 16.13 20.53 -3.17
CA PRO A 195 15.85 21.65 -4.06
C PRO A 195 16.37 22.93 -3.43
N MET A 196 16.86 23.83 -4.27
CA MET A 196 17.57 25.03 -3.85
C MET A 196 18.86 24.75 -3.07
N GLU A 197 19.67 23.80 -3.54
CA GLU A 197 20.86 23.28 -2.85
C GLU A 197 21.79 24.37 -2.26
N LYS A 198 22.07 25.45 -3.00
CA LYS A 198 22.92 26.54 -2.49
C LYS A 198 22.27 27.33 -1.37
N LEU A 199 20.95 27.56 -1.42
CA LEU A 199 20.23 28.15 -0.30
C LEU A 199 20.24 27.22 0.91
N ASN A 200 20.04 25.92 0.70
CA ASN A 200 20.15 24.97 1.82
C ASN A 200 21.55 25.01 2.43
N THR A 201 22.63 24.92 1.64
CA THR A 201 24.00 24.99 2.16
C THR A 201 24.27 26.32 2.88
N PHE A 202 23.71 27.42 2.39
CA PHE A 202 23.82 28.72 3.05
C PHE A 202 23.12 28.71 4.42
N PHE A 203 21.89 28.20 4.51
CA PHE A 203 21.12 28.14 5.75
C PHE A 203 21.62 27.09 6.76
N ASP A 204 22.10 25.93 6.29
CA ASP A 204 22.80 24.95 7.14
C ASP A 204 24.02 25.59 7.82
N GLY A 205 24.78 26.40 7.07
CA GLY A 205 25.92 27.13 7.62
C GLY A 205 25.51 28.19 8.65
N ILE A 206 24.35 28.82 8.48
CA ILE A 206 23.76 29.72 9.49
C ILE A 206 23.41 28.94 10.75
N GLU A 207 22.74 27.80 10.61
CA GLU A 207 22.37 26.95 11.75
C GLU A 207 23.59 26.44 12.52
N GLU A 208 24.65 26.06 11.83
CA GLU A 208 25.91 25.66 12.47
C GLU A 208 26.49 26.80 13.31
N LYS A 209 26.45 28.04 12.80
CA LYS A 209 26.89 29.23 13.55
C LYS A 209 26.01 29.53 14.75
N LEU A 210 24.69 29.43 14.59
CA LEU A 210 23.74 29.60 15.69
C LEU A 210 23.97 28.54 16.78
N SER A 211 24.19 27.29 16.38
CA SER A 211 24.47 26.16 17.27
C SER A 211 25.82 26.31 17.98
N SER A 212 26.78 26.97 17.33
CA SER A 212 28.09 27.33 17.91
C SER A 212 28.04 28.54 18.87
N GLY A 213 26.85 29.09 19.12
CA GLY A 213 26.63 30.18 20.08
C GLY A 213 26.71 31.59 19.49
N VAL A 214 26.81 31.74 18.15
CA VAL A 214 26.70 33.05 17.51
C VAL A 214 25.26 33.55 17.61
N LYS A 215 25.08 34.80 18.03
CA LYS A 215 23.74 35.39 18.13
C LYS A 215 23.15 35.62 16.74
N ALA A 216 21.82 35.49 16.62
CA ALA A 216 21.16 35.63 15.33
C ALA A 216 21.39 36.99 14.67
N GLU A 217 21.43 38.05 15.47
CA GLU A 217 21.67 39.42 15.02
C GLU A 217 23.11 39.64 14.50
N GLU A 218 24.03 38.76 14.89
CA GLU A 218 25.45 38.82 14.52
C GLU A 218 25.77 38.06 13.22
N ILE A 219 24.88 37.15 12.79
CA ILE A 219 25.05 36.34 11.58
C ILE A 219 25.29 37.22 10.36
N GLY A 220 24.52 38.30 10.20
CA GLY A 220 24.62 39.20 9.06
C GLY A 220 25.95 39.96 8.93
N TYR A 221 26.78 39.98 9.99
CA TYR A 221 28.13 40.57 9.98
C TYR A 221 29.22 39.54 9.64
N GLN A 222 28.90 38.25 9.64
CA GLN A 222 29.83 37.20 9.21
C GLN A 222 30.02 37.29 7.69
N LEU A 223 31.28 37.37 7.22
CA LEU A 223 31.59 37.59 5.81
C LEU A 223 30.90 36.57 4.88
N ALA A 224 30.92 35.29 5.27
CA ALA A 224 30.32 34.18 4.53
C ALA A 224 28.77 34.17 4.53
N PHE A 225 28.15 34.86 5.49
CA PHE A 225 26.69 34.90 5.67
C PHE A 225 26.17 36.35 5.63
N SER A 226 26.88 37.24 4.94
CA SER A 226 26.48 38.64 4.85
C SER A 226 25.16 38.82 4.09
N LYS A 227 24.50 39.96 4.27
CA LYS A 227 23.30 40.34 3.49
C LYS A 227 23.55 40.28 1.97
N GLN A 228 24.77 40.53 1.53
CA GLN A 228 25.15 40.46 0.12
C GLN A 228 25.22 39.01 -0.38
N GLU A 229 25.83 38.10 0.40
CA GLU A 229 25.90 36.68 0.03
C GLU A 229 24.52 36.01 0.08
N LEU A 230 23.66 36.38 1.04
CA LEU A 230 22.26 35.92 1.05
C LEU A 230 21.53 36.32 -0.25
N ARG A 231 21.60 37.60 -0.65
CA ARG A 231 20.98 38.06 -1.90
C ARG A 231 21.55 37.35 -3.13
N LYS A 232 22.84 37.04 -3.11
CA LYS A 232 23.50 36.30 -4.20
C LYS A 232 22.99 34.86 -4.28
N ALA A 233 22.82 34.19 -3.14
CA ALA A 233 22.26 32.84 -3.08
C ALA A 233 20.79 32.80 -3.54
N ILE A 234 19.98 33.80 -3.16
CA ILE A 234 18.57 33.91 -3.59
C ILE A 234 18.44 34.08 -5.11
N LYS A 235 19.27 34.95 -5.70
CA LYS A 235 19.26 35.23 -7.16
C LYS A 235 19.53 34.03 -8.04
N GLU A 236 20.05 32.94 -7.50
CA GLU A 236 20.23 31.69 -8.26
C GLU A 236 18.93 30.90 -8.47
N TYR A 237 17.87 31.27 -7.76
CA TYR A 237 16.58 30.58 -7.76
C TYR A 237 15.42 31.52 -8.16
N PRO A 238 15.49 32.16 -9.35
CA PRO A 238 14.36 32.94 -9.83
C PRO A 238 13.15 32.04 -10.10
N GLU A 239 11.95 32.62 -10.07
CA GLU A 239 10.66 31.90 -10.28
C GLU A 239 10.69 30.94 -11.48
N LYS A 240 11.28 31.39 -12.60
CA LYS A 240 11.37 30.60 -13.84
C LYS A 240 12.17 29.30 -13.67
N GLU A 241 13.28 29.35 -12.94
CA GLU A 241 14.12 28.15 -12.71
C GLU A 241 13.45 27.20 -11.71
N ILE A 242 12.74 27.73 -10.70
CA ILE A 242 11.92 26.92 -9.79
C ILE A 242 10.82 26.18 -10.58
N LYS A 243 10.03 26.90 -11.38
CA LYS A 243 8.97 26.30 -12.20
C LYS A 243 9.50 25.21 -13.14
N LYS A 244 10.60 25.50 -13.84
CA LYS A 244 11.26 24.53 -14.74
C LYS A 244 11.76 23.29 -13.99
N GLY A 245 12.32 23.45 -12.79
CA GLY A 245 12.73 22.35 -11.93
C GLY A 245 11.55 21.45 -11.52
N LEU A 246 10.44 22.08 -11.13
CA LEU A 246 9.21 21.38 -10.77
C LEU A 246 8.58 20.63 -11.96
N GLU A 247 8.56 21.23 -13.16
CA GLU A 247 8.09 20.57 -14.39
C GLU A 247 8.91 19.31 -14.71
N HIS A 248 10.24 19.38 -14.55
CA HIS A 248 11.10 18.23 -14.78
C HIS A 248 10.88 17.13 -13.73
N LEU A 249 10.73 17.53 -12.46
CA LEU A 249 10.43 16.61 -11.38
C LEU A 249 9.10 15.90 -11.60
N TYR A 250 8.04 16.64 -11.95
CA TYR A 250 6.72 16.08 -12.23
C TYR A 250 6.79 15.01 -13.32
N LYS A 251 7.40 15.32 -14.48
CA LYS A 251 7.59 14.36 -15.58
C LYS A 251 8.40 13.13 -15.18
N LYS A 252 9.33 13.26 -14.23
CA LYS A 252 10.12 12.13 -13.71
C LYS A 252 9.27 11.24 -12.81
N VAL A 253 8.47 11.84 -11.93
CA VAL A 253 7.53 11.13 -11.04
C VAL A 253 6.45 10.42 -11.86
N GLU A 254 5.81 11.12 -12.80
CA GLU A 254 4.82 10.59 -13.74
C GLU A 254 5.32 9.33 -14.47
N LYS A 255 6.59 9.30 -14.88
CA LYS A 255 7.18 8.13 -15.55
C LYS A 255 7.36 6.91 -14.65
N HIS A 256 7.50 7.11 -13.34
CA HIS A 256 7.72 6.04 -12.39
C HIS A 256 6.43 5.38 -11.93
N LEU A 257 5.36 6.16 -11.72
CA LEU A 257 4.08 5.68 -11.22
C LEU A 257 3.25 5.01 -12.32
N SER A 258 2.35 4.13 -11.90
CA SER A 258 1.31 3.56 -12.76
C SER A 258 0.05 4.43 -12.77
N GLU A 259 -0.78 4.26 -13.80
CA GLU A 259 -2.06 4.97 -13.95
C GLU A 259 -3.19 4.30 -13.14
N GLU A 260 -2.99 3.08 -12.64
CA GLU A 260 -4.04 2.23 -12.06
C GLU A 260 -4.69 2.86 -10.80
N GLU A 261 -3.88 3.44 -9.91
CA GLU A 261 -4.34 3.98 -8.63
C GLU A 261 -4.42 5.52 -8.59
N ASN A 262 -4.05 6.21 -9.69
CA ASN A 262 -4.07 7.68 -9.79
C ASN A 262 -3.29 8.39 -8.65
N LEU A 263 -2.20 7.78 -8.16
CA LEU A 263 -1.44 8.29 -7.00
C LEU A 263 -0.51 9.47 -7.33
N LEU A 264 -0.34 9.81 -8.61
CA LEU A 264 0.52 10.92 -9.04
C LEU A 264 0.18 12.23 -8.33
N GLN A 265 -1.12 12.57 -8.27
CA GLN A 265 -1.57 13.79 -7.61
C GLN A 265 -1.35 13.76 -6.09
N VAL A 266 -1.43 12.58 -5.48
CA VAL A 266 -1.20 12.43 -4.03
C VAL A 266 0.27 12.63 -3.70
N VAL A 267 1.16 12.01 -4.48
CA VAL A 267 2.61 12.21 -4.37
C VAL A 267 2.99 13.67 -4.64
N TRP A 268 2.36 14.29 -5.65
CA TRP A 268 2.62 15.67 -6.00
C TRP A 268 2.24 16.65 -4.89
N ARG A 269 1.10 16.43 -4.23
CA ARG A 269 0.70 17.20 -3.02
C ARG A 269 1.68 17.00 -1.88
N SER A 270 2.15 15.78 -1.63
CA SER A 270 3.18 15.52 -0.62
C SER A 270 4.48 16.31 -0.90
N MET A 271 4.91 16.37 -2.16
CA MET A 271 6.06 17.19 -2.58
C MET A 271 5.80 18.68 -2.41
N GLN A 272 4.59 19.16 -2.73
CA GLN A 272 4.17 20.54 -2.53
C GLN A 272 4.28 20.97 -1.06
N GLU A 273 3.73 20.15 -0.15
CA GLU A 273 3.78 20.41 1.30
C GLU A 273 5.22 20.50 1.80
N LYS A 274 6.11 19.62 1.34
CA LYS A 274 7.55 19.66 1.68
C LYS A 274 8.23 20.93 1.16
N PHE A 275 7.93 21.35 -0.08
CA PHE A 275 8.47 22.61 -0.61
C PHE A 275 8.03 23.79 0.25
N ILE A 276 6.74 23.85 0.59
CA ILE A 276 6.19 24.94 1.40
C ILE A 276 6.83 24.96 2.79
N GLN A 277 7.05 23.80 3.41
CA GLN A 277 7.74 23.71 4.70
C GLN A 277 9.17 24.26 4.62
N GLN A 278 9.93 23.88 3.59
CA GLN A 278 11.29 24.39 3.37
C GLN A 278 11.30 25.90 3.11
N TYR A 279 10.36 26.40 2.31
CA TYR A 279 10.20 27.84 2.07
C TYR A 279 9.99 28.60 3.38
N LYS A 280 9.02 28.14 4.21
CA LYS A 280 8.69 28.78 5.49
C LYS A 280 9.89 28.78 6.44
N TYR A 281 10.64 27.68 6.45
CA TYR A 281 11.84 27.56 7.24
C TYR A 281 12.95 28.56 6.82
N PHE A 282 13.18 28.74 5.51
CA PHE A 282 14.09 29.78 5.02
C PHE A 282 13.61 31.18 5.38
N ASP A 283 12.31 31.47 5.22
CA ASP A 283 11.74 32.76 5.56
C ASP A 283 11.89 33.08 7.07
N GLU A 284 11.67 32.09 7.94
CA GLU A 284 11.90 32.22 9.38
C GLU A 284 13.37 32.56 9.70
N LEU A 285 14.33 31.85 9.09
CA LEU A 285 15.75 32.11 9.29
C LEU A 285 16.18 33.49 8.77
N ILE A 286 15.63 33.93 7.63
CA ILE A 286 15.89 35.27 7.10
C ILE A 286 15.39 36.33 8.09
N ASN A 287 14.15 36.20 8.55
CA ASN A 287 13.54 37.15 9.48
C ASN A 287 14.30 37.22 10.82
N ARG A 288 14.79 36.07 11.30
CA ARG A 288 15.54 35.96 12.55
C ARG A 288 16.98 36.50 12.43
N CYS A 289 17.69 36.19 11.36
CA CYS A 289 19.13 36.50 11.23
C CYS A 289 19.42 37.83 10.50
N TYR A 290 18.44 38.36 9.77
CA TYR A 290 18.59 39.60 8.99
C TYR A 290 17.43 40.59 9.24
N PRO A 291 17.16 40.96 10.51
CA PRO A 291 16.05 41.85 10.84
C PRO A 291 16.19 43.22 10.13
N GLY A 292 15.06 43.75 9.66
CA GLY A 292 15.00 45.05 8.97
C GLY A 292 15.72 45.09 7.61
N SER A 293 16.18 43.95 7.07
CA SER A 293 16.88 43.91 5.78
C SER A 293 15.97 43.99 4.56
N MET A 294 14.67 43.71 4.75
CA MET A 294 13.65 43.54 3.69
C MET A 294 14.11 42.57 2.58
N ILE A 295 14.95 41.59 2.93
CA ILE A 295 15.33 40.50 2.03
C ILE A 295 14.24 39.43 2.13
N THR A 296 13.73 38.99 1.00
CA THR A 296 12.79 37.87 0.86
C THR A 296 13.26 36.97 -0.28
N LEU A 297 12.71 35.76 -0.36
CA LEU A 297 12.89 34.92 -1.54
C LEU A 297 12.24 35.61 -2.78
N ASP A 298 12.76 35.29 -3.97
CA ASP A 298 12.33 35.91 -5.24
C ASP A 298 10.94 35.44 -5.72
N PHE A 299 10.29 34.54 -4.97
CA PHE A 299 8.98 33.98 -5.26
C PHE A 299 8.16 33.86 -3.99
N SER A 300 6.84 33.84 -4.10
CA SER A 300 5.93 33.71 -2.96
C SER A 300 5.39 32.29 -2.80
N ILE A 301 4.78 31.98 -1.65
CA ILE A 301 4.02 30.75 -1.47
C ILE A 301 2.87 30.67 -2.48
N ASP A 302 2.20 31.78 -2.79
CA ASP A 302 1.11 31.80 -3.78
C ASP A 302 1.61 31.49 -5.19
N SER A 303 2.77 32.03 -5.57
CA SER A 303 3.47 31.68 -6.81
C SER A 303 3.75 30.17 -6.86
N LEU A 304 4.28 29.62 -5.76
CA LEU A 304 4.59 28.19 -5.64
C LEU A 304 3.34 27.31 -5.76
N LEU A 305 2.25 27.67 -5.06
CA LEU A 305 0.96 26.98 -5.16
C LEU A 305 0.45 26.99 -6.61
N THR A 306 0.56 28.13 -7.29
CA THR A 306 0.20 28.27 -8.70
C THR A 306 1.05 27.37 -9.58
N PHE A 307 2.37 27.31 -9.38
CA PHE A 307 3.25 26.42 -10.17
C PHE A 307 2.85 24.95 -10.02
N PHE A 308 2.63 24.47 -8.80
CA PHE A 308 2.23 23.09 -8.55
C PHE A 308 0.86 22.78 -9.20
N SER A 309 -0.09 23.71 -9.12
CA SER A 309 -1.41 23.58 -9.75
C SER A 309 -1.32 23.57 -11.28
N ASP A 310 -0.64 24.54 -11.88
CA ASP A 310 -0.49 24.66 -13.34
C ASP A 310 0.14 23.40 -13.94
N ILE A 311 1.20 22.90 -13.30
CA ILE A 311 1.90 21.69 -13.75
C ILE A 311 0.99 20.48 -13.70
N ALA A 312 0.21 20.33 -12.63
CA ALA A 312 -0.73 19.23 -12.46
C ALA A 312 -1.94 19.32 -13.40
N GLN A 313 -2.33 20.51 -13.87
CA GLN A 313 -3.43 20.69 -14.83
C GLN A 313 -2.98 20.55 -16.29
N SER A 314 -1.69 20.75 -16.56
CA SER A 314 -1.12 20.70 -17.91
C SER A 314 -0.79 19.27 -18.39
N HIS A 315 -1.01 18.28 -17.52
CA HIS A 315 -0.67 16.87 -17.68
C HIS A 315 -1.83 16.00 -17.20
#